data_AF-W4GIN5-F1
#
_entry.id   AF-W4GIN5-F1
#
_cell.length_a   1.000
_cell.length_b   1.000
_cell.length_c   1.000
_cell.angle_alpha   90.00
_cell.angle_beta   90.00
_cell.angle_gamma   90.00
#
_symmetry.space_group_name_H-M   'P 1'
#
loop_
_entity.id
_entity.type
_entity.pdbx_description
1 polymer ?
#
loop_
_entity_poly.entity_id
_entity_poly.type
_entity_poly.pdbx_seq_one_letter_code
_entity_poly.pdbx_strand_id
1 'polypeptide(L)'
;MLERRHDRITKSDVERADALRRFVLPTSSPPPLLKIKQSSNNSLGQPMVFTPIQFASYFGETNVVHALLCQHPSQVEDGLMEASRQGYLAIVQMLLSTLPLLRNPHAVGRAFVLATTHCHVDVMAHMYPHVNSDLLCKGDWCSRDQLGLRYIAAAVHAAVEQNSVDALTWLLQWNHLHKFELERAFMVAMRRATSQASNEEVLRHLPLLCAFVHHQPFLASVMARDYKDSDQTNARQAKAVTSYLLADLHTNKAM
;
A
#
# COMPACT_ATOMS: atom_id res chain seq x y z
N MET A 1 10.91 -53.96 39.11
CA MET A 1 9.82 -54.49 38.25
C MET A 1 8.86 -53.34 37.94
N LEU A 2 9.29 -52.43 37.07
CA LEU A 2 8.70 -51.12 36.76
C LEU A 2 7.88 -51.12 35.46
N GLU A 3 7.48 -52.29 34.95
CA GLU A 3 6.95 -52.47 33.59
C GLU A 3 5.48 -52.94 33.52
N ARG A 4 4.70 -52.87 34.61
CA ARG A 4 3.31 -53.35 34.61
C ARG A 4 2.28 -52.36 35.16
N ARG A 5 2.44 -51.08 34.84
CA ARG A 5 1.28 -50.17 34.75
C ARG A 5 1.02 -49.91 33.27
N HIS A 6 0.46 -50.92 32.61
CA HIS A 6 -0.30 -50.67 31.40
C HIS A 6 -1.56 -49.93 31.84
N ASP A 7 -1.47 -48.61 31.89
CA ASP A 7 -2.63 -47.75 31.99
C ASP A 7 -3.48 -48.06 30.75
N ARG A 8 -4.57 -48.80 30.98
CA ARG A 8 -5.59 -49.00 29.96
C ARG A 8 -6.14 -47.62 29.65
N ILE A 9 -5.64 -47.01 28.58
CA ILE A 9 -6.22 -45.81 28.01
C ILE A 9 -7.68 -46.15 27.72
N THR A 10 -8.58 -45.59 28.52
CA THR A 10 -10.01 -45.86 28.35
C THR A 10 -10.50 -45.07 27.14
N LYS A 11 -11.61 -45.53 26.54
CA LYS A 11 -12.25 -44.79 25.45
C LYS A 11 -12.52 -43.32 25.83
N SER A 12 -12.88 -43.08 27.10
CA SER A 12 -13.07 -41.72 27.63
C SER A 12 -11.77 -40.91 27.73
N ASP A 13 -10.61 -41.54 27.92
CA ASP A 13 -9.33 -40.83 27.93
C ASP A 13 -8.90 -40.45 26.51
N VAL A 14 -9.18 -41.31 25.52
CA VAL A 14 -9.01 -40.97 24.10
C VAL A 14 -9.96 -39.84 23.71
N GLU A 15 -11.24 -39.92 24.07
CA GLU A 15 -12.23 -38.88 23.76
C GLU A 15 -11.90 -37.55 24.45
N ARG A 16 -11.42 -37.58 25.70
CA ARG A 16 -10.97 -36.39 26.43
C ARG A 16 -9.69 -35.80 25.83
N ALA A 17 -8.74 -36.64 25.44
CA ALA A 17 -7.53 -36.22 24.74
C ALA A 17 -7.86 -35.63 23.36
N ASP A 18 -8.81 -36.21 22.63
CA ASP A 18 -9.30 -35.68 21.35
C ASP A 18 -10.05 -34.35 21.53
N ALA A 19 -10.86 -34.22 22.57
CA ALA A 19 -11.55 -32.98 22.90
C ALA A 19 -10.55 -31.87 23.28
N LEU A 20 -9.55 -32.19 24.10
CA LEU A 20 -8.44 -31.29 24.43
C LEU A 20 -7.61 -30.96 23.20
N ARG A 21 -7.34 -31.95 22.33
CA ARG A 21 -6.59 -31.74 21.08
C ARG A 21 -7.35 -30.83 20.13
N ARG A 22 -8.68 -30.95 20.01
CA ARG A 22 -9.54 -30.05 19.21
C ARG A 22 -9.60 -28.64 19.80
N PHE A 23 -9.49 -28.50 21.12
CA PHE A 23 -9.52 -27.21 21.80
C PHE A 23 -8.15 -26.49 21.78
N VAL A 24 -7.05 -27.26 21.87
CA VAL A 24 -5.67 -26.76 21.97
C VAL A 24 -5.02 -26.62 20.59
N LEU A 25 -5.37 -27.47 19.62
CA LEU A 25 -4.91 -27.39 18.25
C LEU A 25 -6.12 -27.10 17.34
N PRO A 26 -6.38 -25.84 16.94
CA PRO A 26 -7.29 -25.56 15.85
C PRO A 26 -6.62 -25.93 14.53
N THR A 27 -6.32 -27.21 14.32
CA THR A 27 -5.85 -27.74 13.04
C THR A 27 -7.06 -28.20 12.24
N SER A 28 -7.86 -27.25 11.73
CA SER A 28 -8.66 -27.35 10.48
C SER A 28 -9.86 -26.38 10.41
N SER A 29 -10.23 -25.68 11.49
CA SER A 29 -11.26 -24.64 11.39
C SER A 29 -10.68 -23.39 10.70
N PRO A 30 -11.38 -22.79 9.71
CA PRO A 30 -10.98 -21.48 9.20
C PRO A 30 -10.92 -20.48 10.36
N PRO A 31 -9.98 -19.51 10.31
CA PRO A 31 -9.82 -18.52 11.38
C PRO A 31 -11.16 -17.85 11.73
N PRO A 32 -11.43 -17.57 13.02
CA PRO A 32 -12.66 -16.90 13.41
C PRO A 32 -12.72 -15.52 12.74
N LEU A 33 -13.79 -15.28 11.99
CA LEU A 33 -14.01 -14.01 11.31
C LEU A 33 -14.63 -12.99 12.27
N LEU A 34 -13.97 -11.85 12.43
CA LEU A 34 -14.40 -10.74 13.28
C LEU A 34 -15.21 -9.74 12.45
N LYS A 35 -16.45 -9.45 12.87
CA LYS A 35 -17.31 -8.46 12.22
C LYS A 35 -17.25 -7.15 12.98
N ILE A 36 -16.77 -6.09 12.35
CA ILE A 36 -16.86 -4.74 12.90
C ILE A 36 -18.11 -4.06 12.34
N LYS A 37 -19.03 -3.69 13.24
CA LYS A 37 -20.19 -2.87 12.87
C LYS A 37 -19.74 -1.41 12.86
N GLN A 38 -19.63 -0.82 11.67
CA GLN A 38 -19.37 0.62 11.57
C GLN A 38 -20.60 1.39 12.07
N SER A 39 -20.40 2.24 13.08
CA SER A 39 -21.43 3.13 13.60
C SER A 39 -21.44 4.43 12.78
N SER A 40 -21.78 4.37 11.49
CA SER A 40 -22.12 5.57 10.73
C SER A 40 -23.64 5.64 10.59
N ASN A 41 -24.24 6.73 11.08
CA ASN A 41 -25.68 7.02 11.03
C ASN A 41 -26.25 7.22 9.62
N ASN A 42 -25.57 6.73 8.57
CA ASN A 42 -26.15 6.65 7.24
C ASN A 42 -25.43 5.56 6.43
N SER A 43 -26.26 4.79 5.70
CA SER A 43 -25.96 3.80 4.66
C SER A 43 -25.69 2.34 5.09
N LEU A 44 -26.32 1.44 4.34
CA LEU A 44 -26.24 -0.02 4.38
C LEU A 44 -24.83 -0.55 4.07
N GLY A 45 -23.85 -0.23 4.92
CA GLY A 45 -22.52 -0.84 4.86
C GLY A 45 -22.58 -2.29 5.33
N GLN A 46 -22.28 -3.24 4.45
CA GLN A 46 -21.99 -4.62 4.89
C GLN A 46 -20.89 -4.57 5.95
N PRO A 47 -21.01 -5.34 7.06
CA PRO A 47 -19.99 -5.35 8.10
C PRO A 47 -18.65 -5.80 7.49
N MET A 48 -17.58 -5.03 7.72
CA MET A 48 -16.24 -5.49 7.35
C MET A 48 -15.92 -6.74 8.17
N VAL A 49 -15.56 -7.80 7.45
CA VAL A 49 -15.23 -9.10 8.00
C VAL A 49 -13.71 -9.23 7.98
N PHE A 50 -13.09 -9.21 9.14
CA PHE A 50 -11.65 -9.35 9.29
C PHE A 50 -11.28 -10.75 9.79
N THR A 51 -10.17 -11.30 9.32
CA THR A 51 -9.47 -12.36 10.06
C THR A 51 -8.89 -11.78 11.35
N PRO A 52 -8.55 -12.62 12.35
CA PRO A 52 -7.98 -12.13 13.60
C PRO A 52 -6.66 -11.36 13.37
N ILE A 53 -5.84 -11.80 12.42
CA ILE A 53 -4.57 -11.13 12.12
C ILE A 53 -4.79 -9.79 11.41
N GLN A 54 -5.81 -9.66 10.55
CA GLN A 54 -6.19 -8.36 9.97
C GLN A 54 -6.63 -7.40 11.07
N PHE A 55 -7.51 -7.84 11.97
CA PHE A 55 -7.97 -7.01 13.07
C PHE A 55 -6.81 -6.56 13.96
N ALA A 56 -5.94 -7.47 14.40
CA ALA A 56 -4.79 -7.12 15.22
C ALA A 56 -3.83 -6.16 14.49
N SER A 57 -3.62 -6.37 13.19
CA SER A 57 -2.79 -5.50 12.35
C SER A 57 -3.44 -4.13 12.09
N TYR A 58 -4.78 -4.03 12.09
CA TYR A 58 -5.53 -2.77 11.97
C TYR A 58 -5.32 -1.88 13.19
N PHE A 59 -5.27 -2.48 14.38
CA PHE A 59 -5.15 -1.73 15.64
C PHE A 59 -3.72 -1.63 16.18
N GLY A 60 -2.72 -2.21 15.49
CA GLY A 60 -1.32 -2.08 15.89
C GLY A 60 -0.90 -3.05 17.01
N GLU A 61 -1.67 -4.10 17.23
CA GLU A 61 -1.49 -5.07 18.32
C GLU A 61 -0.35 -6.05 18.03
N THR A 62 0.89 -5.54 18.08
CA THR A 62 2.12 -6.25 17.64
C THR A 62 2.28 -7.63 18.29
N ASN A 63 2.04 -7.74 19.60
CA ASN A 63 2.15 -9.01 20.34
C ASN A 63 1.08 -10.03 19.90
N VAL A 64 -0.13 -9.54 19.60
CA VAL A 64 -1.24 -10.39 19.14
C VAL A 64 -0.95 -10.86 17.72
N VAL A 65 -0.44 -10.00 16.84
CA VAL A 65 -0.02 -10.39 15.49
C VAL A 65 1.04 -11.48 15.54
N HIS A 66 2.06 -11.34 16.40
CA HIS A 66 3.09 -12.35 16.57
C HIS A 66 2.49 -13.71 16.98
N ALA A 67 1.64 -13.73 18.01
CA ALA A 67 1.00 -14.95 18.49
C ALA A 67 0.12 -15.63 17.42
N LEU A 68 -0.66 -14.83 16.67
CA LEU A 68 -1.53 -15.31 15.60
C LEU A 68 -0.74 -15.86 14.42
N LEU A 69 0.40 -15.25 14.09
CA LEU A 69 1.25 -15.69 12.99
C LEU A 69 1.89 -17.06 13.27
N CYS A 70 2.23 -17.36 14.53
CA CYS A 70 2.70 -18.68 14.94
C CYS A 70 1.64 -19.78 14.73
N GLN A 71 0.36 -19.44 14.88
CA GLN A 71 -0.75 -20.40 14.75
C GLN A 71 -1.27 -20.50 13.31
N HIS A 72 -1.24 -19.39 12.57
CA HIS A 72 -1.83 -19.26 11.24
C HIS A 72 -0.88 -18.55 10.25
N PRO A 73 0.27 -19.17 9.93
CA PRO A 73 1.29 -18.56 9.06
C PRO A 73 0.77 -18.24 7.65
N SER A 74 -0.28 -18.93 7.19
CA SER A 74 -0.89 -18.69 5.87
C SER A 74 -1.61 -17.35 5.74
N GLN A 75 -1.86 -16.62 6.84
CA GLN A 75 -2.55 -15.32 6.83
C GLN A 75 -1.59 -14.12 6.88
N VAL A 76 -0.28 -14.36 6.68
CA VAL A 76 0.73 -13.30 6.67
C VAL A 76 0.39 -12.18 5.68
N GLU A 77 -0.16 -12.51 4.51
CA GLU A 77 -0.55 -11.54 3.48
C GLU A 77 -1.64 -10.60 3.98
N ASP A 78 -2.64 -11.13 4.68
CA ASP A 78 -3.77 -10.37 5.20
C ASP A 78 -3.34 -9.37 6.27
N GLY A 79 -2.46 -9.80 7.19
CA GLY A 79 -1.86 -8.91 8.19
C GLY A 79 -0.99 -7.83 7.53
N LEU A 80 -0.23 -8.18 6.49
CA LEU A 80 0.68 -7.27 5.82
C LEU A 80 -0.07 -6.12 5.14
N MET A 81 -1.20 -6.42 4.48
CA MET A 81 -2.04 -5.39 3.86
C MET A 81 -2.49 -4.34 4.88
N GLU A 82 -2.91 -4.79 6.06
CA GLU A 82 -3.48 -3.92 7.06
C GLU A 82 -2.42 -3.12 7.81
N ALA A 83 -1.34 -3.77 8.24
CA ALA A 83 -0.22 -3.08 8.88
C ALA A 83 0.39 -2.01 7.96
N SER A 84 0.48 -2.29 6.67
CA SER A 84 1.00 -1.34 5.67
C SER A 84 0.05 -0.18 5.42
N ARG A 85 -1.27 -0.42 5.47
CA ARG A 85 -2.29 0.63 5.38
C ARG A 85 -2.20 1.60 6.58
N GLN A 86 -2.02 1.06 7.78
CA GLN A 86 -2.01 1.84 9.01
C GLN A 86 -0.63 2.41 9.37
N GLY A 87 0.44 1.98 8.69
CA GLY A 87 1.79 2.51 8.93
C GLY A 87 2.51 1.85 10.10
N TYR A 88 2.10 0.67 10.55
CA TYR A 88 2.74 -0.01 11.68
C TYR A 88 4.02 -0.72 11.25
N LEU A 89 5.12 0.05 11.16
CA LEU A 89 6.43 -0.43 10.74
C LEU A 89 6.90 -1.69 11.48
N ALA A 90 6.72 -1.77 12.80
CA ALA A 90 7.14 -2.93 13.60
C ALA A 90 6.41 -4.23 13.18
N ILE A 91 5.12 -4.12 12.85
CA ILE A 91 4.31 -5.24 12.38
C ILE A 91 4.73 -5.61 10.96
N VAL A 92 4.95 -4.62 10.08
CA VAL A 92 5.45 -4.85 8.72
C VAL A 92 6.81 -5.56 8.75
N GLN A 93 7.75 -5.11 9.57
CA GLN A 93 9.06 -5.75 9.75
C GLN A 93 8.91 -7.22 10.16
N MET A 94 8.04 -7.49 11.14
CA MET A 94 7.76 -8.85 11.59
C MET A 94 7.19 -9.72 10.47
N LEU A 95 6.19 -9.22 9.72
CA LEU A 95 5.53 -9.94 8.64
C LEU A 95 6.41 -10.11 7.39
N LEU A 96 7.34 -9.19 7.14
CA LEU A 96 8.34 -9.33 6.08
C LEU A 96 9.46 -10.29 6.50
N SER A 97 9.80 -10.39 7.79
CA SER A 97 10.77 -11.40 8.26
C SER A 97 10.28 -12.84 8.04
N THR A 98 8.96 -13.02 7.94
CA THR A 98 8.32 -14.28 7.57
C THR A 98 8.08 -14.40 6.05
N LEU A 99 8.83 -13.65 5.23
CA LEU A 99 8.78 -13.69 3.75
C LEU A 99 8.71 -15.09 3.14
N PRO A 100 9.43 -16.12 3.65
CA PRO A 100 9.33 -17.46 3.09
C PRO A 100 7.91 -18.08 3.15
N LEU A 101 7.04 -17.53 3.99
CA LEU A 101 5.63 -17.91 4.10
C LEU A 101 4.72 -17.16 3.12
N LEU A 102 5.19 -16.06 2.51
CA LEU A 102 4.47 -15.35 1.46
C LEU A 102 4.45 -16.21 0.20
N ARG A 103 3.27 -16.66 -0.17
CA ARG A 103 3.07 -17.50 -1.37
C ARG A 103 2.91 -16.66 -2.63
N ASN A 104 2.55 -15.38 -2.47
CA ASN A 104 2.24 -14.49 -3.56
C ASN A 104 3.20 -13.27 -3.60
N PRO A 105 4.07 -13.14 -4.61
CA PRO A 105 4.95 -11.97 -4.75
C PRO A 105 4.18 -10.66 -4.97
N HIS A 106 2.91 -10.72 -5.42
CA HIS A 106 2.05 -9.54 -5.54
C HIS A 106 1.62 -8.98 -4.18
N ALA A 107 1.72 -9.77 -3.10
CA ALA A 107 1.33 -9.30 -1.77
C ALA A 107 2.24 -8.16 -1.29
N VAL A 108 3.55 -8.30 -1.44
CA VAL A 108 4.51 -7.25 -1.06
C VAL A 108 4.31 -6.00 -1.93
N GLY A 109 4.18 -6.16 -3.24
CA GLY A 109 3.93 -5.03 -4.14
C GLY A 109 2.63 -4.29 -3.81
N ARG A 110 1.55 -5.01 -3.51
CA ARG A 110 0.27 -4.41 -3.11
C ARG A 110 0.37 -3.68 -1.76
N ALA A 111 1.04 -4.29 -0.79
CA ALA A 111 1.29 -3.67 0.51
C ALA A 111 2.13 -2.38 0.37
N PHE A 112 3.10 -2.38 -0.55
CA PHE A 112 3.92 -1.20 -0.86
C PHE A 112 3.09 -0.06 -1.44
N VAL A 113 2.20 -0.36 -2.40
CA VAL A 113 1.26 0.64 -2.94
C VAL A 113 0.32 1.16 -1.85
N LEU A 114 -0.20 0.30 -0.97
CA LEU A 114 -1.04 0.72 0.16
C LEU A 114 -0.30 1.67 1.12
N ALA A 115 0.93 1.33 1.53
CA ALA A 115 1.76 2.21 2.35
C ALA A 115 1.98 3.57 1.67
N THR A 116 2.16 3.57 0.36
CA THR A 116 2.30 4.79 -0.44
C THR A 116 1.01 5.62 -0.46
N THR A 117 -0.15 4.99 -0.68
CA THR A 117 -1.46 5.64 -0.64
C THR A 117 -1.73 6.30 0.72
N HIS A 118 -1.17 5.77 1.81
CA HIS A 118 -1.32 6.36 3.13
C HIS A 118 -0.09 7.16 3.60
N CYS A 119 0.86 7.42 2.70
CA CYS A 119 2.05 8.24 2.93
C CYS A 119 2.98 7.75 4.05
N HIS A 120 3.04 6.43 4.29
CA HIS A 120 3.91 5.82 5.30
C HIS A 120 5.32 5.58 4.72
N VAL A 121 6.10 6.65 4.59
CA VAL A 121 7.43 6.63 3.92
C VAL A 121 8.42 5.69 4.60
N ASP A 122 8.34 5.54 5.92
CA ASP A 122 9.16 4.61 6.71
C ASP A 122 8.85 3.14 6.37
N VAL A 123 7.56 2.81 6.24
CA VAL A 123 7.09 1.49 5.79
C VAL A 123 7.50 1.25 4.34
N MET A 124 7.33 2.24 3.46
CA MET A 124 7.77 2.17 2.07
C MET A 124 9.27 1.85 1.99
N ALA A 125 10.08 2.57 2.76
CA ALA A 125 11.53 2.41 2.77
C ALA A 125 11.98 1.03 3.25
N HIS A 126 11.33 0.53 4.30
CA HIS A 126 11.64 -0.80 4.80
C HIS A 126 11.18 -1.91 3.84
N MET A 127 10.04 -1.73 3.16
CA MET A 127 9.45 -2.76 2.32
C MET A 127 10.10 -2.85 0.93
N TYR A 128 10.58 -1.73 0.39
CA TYR A 128 11.07 -1.64 -0.98
C TYR A 128 12.11 -2.68 -1.40
N PRO A 129 13.11 -3.05 -0.56
CA PRO A 129 14.06 -4.12 -0.90
C PRO A 129 13.40 -5.49 -1.18
N HIS A 130 12.18 -5.70 -0.69
CA HIS A 130 11.39 -6.92 -0.90
C HIS A 130 10.40 -6.81 -2.06
N VAL A 131 10.23 -5.62 -2.65
CA VAL A 131 9.34 -5.39 -3.78
C VAL A 131 10.02 -5.86 -5.07
N ASN A 132 9.38 -6.77 -5.79
CA ASN A 132 9.80 -7.10 -7.14
C ASN A 132 9.45 -5.94 -8.10
N SER A 133 10.46 -5.17 -8.50
CA SER A 133 10.32 -3.99 -9.36
C SER A 133 9.76 -4.28 -10.75
N ASP A 134 9.89 -5.51 -11.22
CA ASP A 134 9.49 -5.90 -12.58
C ASP A 134 8.07 -6.46 -12.63
N LEU A 135 7.48 -6.70 -11.45
CA LEU A 135 6.15 -7.28 -11.34
C LEU A 135 5.06 -6.24 -11.62
N LEU A 136 4.13 -6.62 -12.50
CA LEU A 136 3.00 -5.78 -12.87
C LEU A 136 1.83 -5.94 -11.88
N CYS A 137 1.22 -4.82 -11.52
CA CYS A 137 -0.01 -4.73 -10.74
C CYS A 137 -1.14 -5.48 -11.45
N LYS A 138 -1.85 -6.32 -10.68
CA LYS A 138 -2.99 -7.09 -11.14
C LYS A 138 -4.03 -7.30 -10.04
N GLY A 139 -5.26 -7.60 -10.47
CA GLY A 139 -6.40 -7.91 -9.60
C GLY A 139 -7.29 -6.71 -9.32
N ASP A 140 -8.42 -6.99 -8.68
CA ASP A 140 -9.57 -6.07 -8.57
C ASP A 140 -9.32 -4.86 -7.65
N TRP A 141 -8.21 -4.85 -6.91
CA TRP A 141 -7.83 -3.76 -6.01
C TRP A 141 -7.12 -2.61 -6.75
N CYS A 142 -6.61 -2.85 -7.97
CA CYS A 142 -5.89 -1.84 -8.74
C CYS A 142 -6.88 -0.82 -9.31
N SER A 143 -6.56 0.48 -9.24
CA SER A 143 -7.29 1.47 -10.03
C SER A 143 -7.08 1.23 -11.53
N ARG A 144 -7.98 1.74 -12.38
CA ARG A 144 -7.85 1.63 -13.85
C ARG A 144 -6.51 2.18 -14.34
N ASP A 145 -5.97 3.19 -13.66
CA ASP A 145 -4.69 3.80 -14.02
C ASP A 145 -3.49 2.99 -13.56
N GLN A 146 -3.62 2.20 -12.49
CA GLN A 146 -2.56 1.38 -11.91
C GLN A 146 -2.46 -0.03 -12.52
N LEU A 147 -3.55 -0.54 -13.10
CA LEU A 147 -3.58 -1.90 -13.67
C LEU A 147 -2.53 -2.04 -14.79
N GLY A 148 -1.69 -3.08 -14.70
CA GLY A 148 -0.64 -3.35 -15.67
C GLY A 148 0.58 -2.44 -15.57
N LEU A 149 0.65 -1.55 -14.57
CA LEU A 149 1.88 -0.83 -14.23
C LEU A 149 2.78 -1.68 -13.34
N ARG A 150 4.09 -1.44 -13.36
CA ARG A 150 4.98 -1.97 -12.32
C ARG A 150 4.61 -1.39 -10.96
N TYR A 151 4.82 -2.13 -9.88
CA TYR A 151 4.47 -1.68 -8.53
C TYR A 151 5.09 -0.33 -8.15
N ILE A 152 6.31 -0.04 -8.59
CA ILE A 152 6.93 1.27 -8.37
C ILE A 152 6.20 2.41 -9.09
N ALA A 153 5.75 2.19 -10.33
CA ALA A 153 4.98 3.18 -11.08
C ALA A 153 3.57 3.34 -10.51
N ALA A 154 2.93 2.24 -10.09
CA ALA A 154 1.66 2.30 -9.39
C ALA A 154 1.75 3.05 -8.05
N ALA A 155 2.84 2.91 -7.31
CA ALA A 155 3.12 3.67 -6.11
C ALA A 155 3.26 5.18 -6.42
N VAL A 156 3.97 5.55 -7.49
CA VAL A 156 4.03 6.97 -7.92
C VAL A 156 2.63 7.51 -8.25
N HIS A 157 1.80 6.73 -8.95
CA HIS A 157 0.40 7.11 -9.19
C HIS A 157 -0.38 7.27 -7.88
N ALA A 158 -0.21 6.38 -6.90
CA ALA A 158 -0.84 6.52 -5.59
C ALA A 158 -0.39 7.79 -4.85
N ALA A 159 0.92 8.11 -4.87
CA ALA A 159 1.42 9.35 -4.28
C ALA A 159 0.82 10.60 -4.95
N VAL A 160 0.64 10.56 -6.29
CA VAL A 160 -0.03 11.62 -7.05
C VAL A 160 -1.51 11.73 -6.70
N GLU A 161 -2.22 10.61 -6.56
CA GLU A 161 -3.63 10.59 -6.17
C GLU A 161 -3.87 11.25 -4.81
N GLN A 162 -2.92 11.09 -3.90
CA GLN A 162 -2.96 11.62 -2.54
C GLN A 162 -2.29 12.99 -2.38
N ASN A 163 -1.73 13.53 -3.48
CA ASN A 163 -0.94 14.76 -3.49
C ASN A 163 0.19 14.75 -2.43
N SER A 164 0.85 13.59 -2.28
CA SER A 164 1.91 13.37 -1.28
C SER A 164 3.29 13.67 -1.85
N VAL A 165 3.85 14.81 -1.45
CA VAL A 165 5.18 15.27 -1.89
C VAL A 165 6.29 14.37 -1.34
N ASP A 166 6.18 13.93 -0.08
CA ASP A 166 7.20 13.14 0.59
C ASP A 166 7.33 11.74 -0.03
N ALA A 167 6.19 11.06 -0.22
CA ALA A 167 6.17 9.75 -0.84
C ALA A 167 6.66 9.81 -2.29
N LEU A 168 6.25 10.84 -3.04
CA LEU A 168 6.72 11.05 -4.41
C LEU A 168 8.23 11.28 -4.46
N THR A 169 8.73 12.21 -3.64
CA THR A 169 10.16 12.55 -3.58
C THR A 169 10.99 11.32 -3.27
N TRP A 170 10.57 10.54 -2.27
CA TRP A 170 11.22 9.29 -1.93
C TRP A 170 11.23 8.30 -3.11
N LEU A 171 10.12 8.13 -3.84
CA LEU A 171 10.05 7.24 -5.00
C LEU A 171 10.94 7.70 -6.16
N LEU A 172 11.01 9.01 -6.41
CA LEU A 172 11.82 9.58 -7.49
C LEU A 172 13.32 9.46 -7.22
N GLN A 173 13.75 9.50 -5.95
CA GLN A 173 15.15 9.34 -5.54
C GLN A 173 15.74 7.97 -5.93
N TRP A 174 14.92 6.91 -5.96
CA TRP A 174 15.39 5.58 -6.38
C TRP A 174 15.74 5.49 -7.87
N ASN A 175 15.21 6.39 -8.70
CA ASN A 175 15.49 6.44 -10.13
C ASN A 175 15.27 5.09 -10.87
N HIS A 176 14.32 4.28 -10.41
CA HIS A 176 13.98 2.98 -10.99
C HIS A 176 12.78 3.03 -11.96
N LEU A 177 12.21 4.22 -12.19
CA LEU A 177 11.10 4.42 -13.13
C LEU A 177 11.60 4.60 -14.57
N HIS A 178 10.86 4.04 -15.52
CA HIS A 178 11.12 4.30 -16.93
C HIS A 178 10.59 5.67 -17.34
N LYS A 179 11.20 6.24 -18.39
CA LYS A 179 10.82 7.55 -18.92
C LYS A 179 9.32 7.68 -19.21
N PHE A 180 8.73 6.67 -19.87
CA PHE A 180 7.29 6.68 -20.19
C PHE A 180 6.39 6.58 -18.95
N GLU A 181 6.85 5.93 -17.87
CA GLU A 181 6.10 5.84 -16.61
C GLU A 181 6.12 7.19 -15.88
N LEU A 182 7.27 7.87 -15.88
CA LEU A 182 7.42 9.22 -15.35
C LEU A 182 6.55 10.22 -16.12
N GLU A 183 6.59 10.19 -17.45
CA GLU A 183 5.74 11.04 -18.30
C GLU A 183 4.26 10.81 -18.02
N ARG A 184 3.84 9.53 -17.95
CA ARG A 184 2.44 9.18 -17.67
C ARG A 184 2.00 9.68 -16.29
N ALA A 185 2.79 9.41 -15.25
CA ALA A 185 2.47 9.83 -13.88
C ALA A 185 2.41 11.36 -13.76
N PHE A 186 3.38 12.05 -14.36
CA PHE A 186 3.43 13.51 -14.38
C PHE A 186 2.25 14.11 -15.14
N MET A 187 1.84 13.54 -16.28
CA MET A 187 0.64 13.98 -17.01
C MET A 187 -0.66 13.74 -16.24
N VAL A 188 -0.72 12.71 -15.40
CA VAL A 188 -1.83 12.52 -14.45
C VAL A 188 -1.81 13.60 -13.37
N ALA A 189 -0.65 13.91 -12.80
CA ALA A 189 -0.50 14.98 -11.81
C ALA A 189 -0.91 16.35 -12.38
N MET A 190 -0.47 16.68 -13.59
CA MET A 190 -0.84 17.90 -14.30
C MET A 190 -2.35 17.99 -14.51
N ARG A 191 -2.98 16.93 -15.06
CA ARG A 191 -4.44 16.90 -15.26
C ARG A 191 -5.19 17.12 -13.96
N ARG A 192 -4.77 16.46 -12.87
CA ARG A 192 -5.39 16.64 -11.55
C ARG A 192 -5.20 18.05 -11.02
N ALA A 193 -4.04 18.67 -11.21
CA ALA A 193 -3.81 20.04 -10.76
C ALA A 193 -4.67 21.04 -11.53
N THR A 194 -4.91 20.83 -12.83
CA THR A 194 -5.59 21.78 -13.72
C THR A 194 -7.06 21.48 -13.97
N SER A 195 -7.59 20.36 -13.47
CA SER A 195 -9.03 20.05 -13.53
C SER A 195 -9.78 20.52 -12.28
N GLN A 196 -9.14 21.35 -11.45
CA GLN A 196 -9.70 21.81 -10.18
C GLN A 196 -10.59 23.04 -10.38
N ALA A 197 -11.68 23.09 -9.64
CA ALA A 197 -12.64 24.19 -9.72
C ALA A 197 -12.09 25.49 -9.13
N SER A 198 -11.16 25.40 -8.17
CA SER A 198 -10.60 26.56 -7.46
C SER A 198 -9.10 26.72 -7.68
N ASN A 199 -8.63 27.97 -7.76
CA ASN A 199 -7.20 28.27 -7.86
C ASN A 199 -6.40 27.82 -6.62
N GLU A 200 -7.04 27.79 -5.44
CA GLU A 200 -6.38 27.30 -4.22
C GLU A 200 -6.02 25.82 -4.31
N GLU A 201 -6.89 25.00 -4.89
CA GLU A 201 -6.62 23.58 -5.11
C GLU A 201 -5.50 23.37 -6.14
N VAL A 202 -5.42 24.21 -7.17
CA VAL A 202 -4.30 24.20 -8.13
C VAL A 202 -2.98 24.45 -7.38
N LEU A 203 -2.95 25.47 -6.51
CA LEU A 203 -1.76 25.83 -5.74
C LEU A 203 -1.31 24.70 -4.80
N ARG A 204 -2.24 23.92 -4.23
CA ARG A 204 -1.91 22.76 -3.38
C ARG A 204 -1.13 21.66 -4.12
N HIS A 205 -1.27 21.56 -5.45
CA HIS A 205 -0.57 20.56 -6.25
C HIS A 205 0.79 21.05 -6.79
N LEU A 206 1.09 22.35 -6.68
CA LEU A 206 2.36 22.89 -7.17
C LEU A 206 3.59 22.23 -6.53
N PRO A 207 3.66 22.01 -5.20
CA PRO A 207 4.83 21.36 -4.59
C PRO A 207 5.10 19.95 -5.16
N LEU A 208 4.04 19.18 -5.43
CA LEU A 208 4.13 17.85 -6.04
C LEU A 208 4.69 17.93 -7.46
N LEU A 209 4.21 18.89 -8.26
CA LEU A 209 4.67 19.12 -9.62
C LEU A 209 6.11 19.64 -9.68
N CYS A 210 6.48 20.54 -8.76
CA CYS A 210 7.86 20.98 -8.57
C CYS A 210 8.76 19.78 -8.25
N ALA A 211 8.36 18.90 -7.32
CA ALA A 211 9.14 17.71 -6.97
C ALA A 211 9.44 16.82 -8.19
N PHE A 212 8.46 16.59 -9.07
CA PHE A 212 8.69 15.90 -10.34
C PHE A 212 9.75 16.58 -11.20
N VAL A 213 9.60 17.89 -11.46
CA VAL A 213 10.45 18.62 -12.41
C VAL A 213 11.87 18.81 -11.86
N HIS A 214 12.04 19.01 -10.55
CA HIS A 214 13.36 19.09 -9.92
C HIS A 214 14.12 17.78 -9.94
N HIS A 215 13.45 16.65 -9.66
CA HIS A 215 14.10 15.33 -9.75
C HIS A 215 14.30 14.87 -11.20
N GLN A 216 13.41 15.26 -12.11
CA GLN A 216 13.39 14.80 -13.49
C GLN A 216 13.18 15.99 -14.46
N PRO A 217 14.22 16.82 -14.69
CA PRO A 217 14.10 18.07 -15.48
C PRO A 217 13.60 17.89 -16.90
N PHE A 218 13.75 16.70 -17.50
CA PHE A 218 13.24 16.43 -18.85
C PHE A 218 11.70 16.57 -18.93
N LEU A 219 10.99 16.39 -17.81
CA LEU A 219 9.53 16.53 -17.75
C LEU A 219 9.06 17.94 -18.11
N ALA A 220 9.90 18.97 -17.90
CA ALA A 220 9.62 20.33 -18.34
C ALA A 220 9.39 20.42 -19.86
N SER A 221 10.07 19.58 -20.65
CA SER A 221 9.89 19.54 -22.11
C SER A 221 8.58 18.87 -22.53
N VAL A 222 8.10 17.91 -21.75
CA VAL A 222 6.83 17.19 -21.97
C VAL A 222 5.65 18.14 -21.73
N MET A 223 5.74 18.98 -20.69
CA MET A 223 4.75 20.02 -20.40
C MET A 223 4.51 20.95 -21.59
N ALA A 224 5.59 21.38 -22.24
CA ALA A 224 5.54 22.38 -23.30
C ALA A 224 4.93 21.84 -24.61
N ARG A 225 4.94 20.51 -24.82
CA ARG A 225 4.57 19.88 -26.09
C ARG A 225 3.20 19.21 -26.07
N ASP A 226 2.87 18.52 -24.97
CA ASP A 226 1.83 17.48 -25.02
C ASP A 226 0.57 17.79 -24.20
N TYR A 227 0.57 18.82 -23.36
CA TYR A 227 -0.63 19.18 -22.60
C TYR A 227 -1.62 19.99 -23.45
N LYS A 228 -2.61 19.31 -24.04
CA LYS A 228 -3.75 19.91 -24.74
C LYS A 228 -5.03 19.50 -24.05
N ASP A 229 -5.66 20.45 -23.35
CA ASP A 229 -7.01 20.27 -22.80
C ASP A 229 -8.03 20.94 -23.73
N SER A 230 -9.16 20.27 -23.96
CA SER A 230 -10.28 20.80 -24.75
C SER A 230 -10.99 21.94 -24.04
N ASP A 231 -10.95 21.97 -22.70
CA ASP A 231 -11.51 23.07 -21.92
C ASP A 231 -10.56 24.27 -21.90
N GLN A 232 -11.05 25.43 -22.33
CA GLN A 232 -10.27 26.67 -22.34
C GLN A 232 -9.83 27.10 -20.95
N THR A 233 -10.59 26.79 -19.90
CA THR A 233 -10.26 27.16 -18.52
C THR A 233 -9.08 26.33 -18.03
N ASN A 234 -9.15 25.01 -18.18
CA ASN A 234 -8.06 24.11 -17.83
C ASN A 234 -6.80 24.39 -18.66
N ALA A 235 -6.95 24.75 -19.95
CA ALA A 235 -5.84 25.12 -20.79
C ALA A 235 -5.13 26.40 -20.32
N ARG A 236 -5.87 27.39 -19.78
CA ARG A 236 -5.28 28.59 -19.16
C ARG A 236 -4.55 28.25 -17.86
N GLN A 237 -5.18 27.45 -17.00
CA GLN A 237 -4.55 26.99 -15.76
C GLN A 237 -3.27 26.20 -16.03
N ALA A 238 -3.29 25.28 -17.00
CA ALA A 238 -2.13 24.50 -17.41
C ALA A 238 -0.98 25.38 -17.91
N LYS A 239 -1.26 26.44 -18.69
CA LYS A 239 -0.24 27.41 -19.10
C LYS A 239 0.36 28.17 -17.92
N ALA A 240 -0.47 28.59 -16.96
CA ALA A 240 -0.01 29.29 -15.76
C ALA A 240 0.88 28.37 -14.90
N VAL A 241 0.44 27.15 -14.62
CA VAL A 241 1.22 26.12 -13.90
C VAL A 241 2.53 25.83 -14.62
N THR A 242 2.50 25.66 -15.95
CA THR A 242 3.71 25.41 -16.75
C THR A 242 4.71 26.56 -16.66
N SER A 243 4.22 27.79 -16.77
CA SER A 243 5.07 28.99 -16.65
C SER A 243 5.70 29.08 -15.26
N TYR A 244 4.94 28.75 -14.22
CA TYR A 244 5.43 28.70 -12.84
C TYR A 244 6.51 27.63 -12.65
N LEU A 245 6.27 26.39 -13.08
CA LEU A 245 7.27 25.31 -12.91
C LEU A 245 8.56 25.59 -13.67
N LEU A 246 8.49 26.19 -14.87
CA LEU A 246 9.67 26.60 -15.62
C LEU A 246 10.44 27.70 -14.89
N ALA A 247 9.73 28.72 -14.38
CA ALA A 247 10.35 29.77 -13.58
C ALA A 247 11.03 29.17 -12.34
N ASP A 248 10.31 28.35 -11.58
CA ASP A 248 10.80 27.68 -10.38
C ASP A 248 12.04 26.82 -10.65
N LEU A 249 12.05 26.01 -11.71
CA LEU A 249 13.21 25.22 -12.12
C LEU A 249 14.45 26.08 -12.42
N HIS A 250 14.26 27.27 -12.99
CA HIS A 250 15.36 28.17 -13.32
C HIS A 250 15.84 29.02 -12.13
N THR A 251 14.93 29.41 -11.23
CA THR A 251 15.25 30.24 -10.07
C THR A 251 15.77 29.42 -8.90
N ASN A 252 15.16 28.26 -8.67
CA ASN A 252 15.50 27.33 -7.61
C ASN A 252 16.24 26.14 -8.22
N LYS A 253 17.47 26.35 -8.70
CA LYS A 253 18.35 25.21 -8.98
C LYS A 253 18.58 24.48 -7.66
N ALA A 254 18.02 23.29 -7.51
CA ALA A 254 18.09 22.50 -6.28
C ALA A 254 19.54 22.40 -5.75
N MET A 255 19.67 22.55 -4.42
CA MET A 255 20.77 22.04 -3.61
C MET A 255 20.82 20.52 -3.67
#